data_AF-A0A960N6E4-F1
#
_entry.id   AF-A0A960N6E4-F1
#
_cell.length_a   1.000
_cell.length_b   1.000
_cell.length_c   1.000
_cell.angle_alpha   90.00
_cell.angle_beta   90.00
_cell.angle_gamma   90.00
#
_symmetry.space_group_name_H-M   'P 1'
#
loop_
_entity.id
_entity.type
_entity.pdbx_description
1 polymer ?
#
loop_
_entity_poly.entity_id
_entity_poly.type
_entity_poly.pdbx_seq_one_letter_code
_entity_poly.pdbx_strand_id
1 'polypeptide(L)'
;LVILFALDGVEQTKRPSEALPATLAELEAEKAVMEHNLNLGGLVSGLVMFQVILLTLMASNNSAREIAAERLIFEKEKLGGVRPLTYLLSKLAFLGILVGIQSVWMAVFVQNICHIPTQQFGPQLVLLLMVNAAMTAICLGISSMAKSADQASLLSIYLVGFQLPLSGAVLALPPVADWATRPFISAYWSWAGIMNSLEGSYRSAVDQVTETWLSPVGI
;
A
#
# COMPACT_ATOMS: atom_id res chain seq x y z
N LEU A 1 9.06 -11.23 -2.53
CA LEU A 1 9.55 -10.18 -3.45
C LEU A 1 9.92 -8.91 -2.69
N VAL A 2 9.02 -8.29 -1.91
CA VAL A 2 9.30 -7.05 -1.15
C VAL A 2 10.56 -7.15 -0.27
N ILE A 3 10.72 -8.27 0.44
CA ILE A 3 11.85 -8.46 1.36
C ILE A 3 13.22 -8.54 0.68
N LEU A 4 13.29 -8.82 -0.63
CA LEU A 4 14.57 -8.95 -1.33
C LEU A 4 15.36 -7.63 -1.30
N PHE A 5 14.66 -6.51 -1.11
CA PHE A 5 15.25 -5.18 -1.02
C PHE A 5 15.71 -4.81 0.40
N ALA A 6 15.43 -5.64 1.41
CA ALA A 6 15.84 -5.44 2.81
C ALA A 6 15.93 -6.78 3.56
N LEU A 7 16.71 -7.72 3.02
CA LEU A 7 16.93 -9.06 3.60
C LEU A 7 17.68 -9.00 4.93
N ASP A 8 18.60 -8.03 5.06
CA ASP A 8 19.41 -7.81 6.27
C ASP A 8 18.72 -6.87 7.28
N GLY A 9 17.47 -6.49 7.02
CA GLY A 9 16.73 -5.47 7.78
C GLY A 9 16.99 -4.04 7.30
N VAL A 10 16.18 -3.10 7.78
CA VAL A 10 16.37 -1.66 7.52
C VAL A 10 17.46 -1.13 8.47
N GLU A 11 18.52 -0.54 7.92
CA GLU A 11 19.61 0.06 8.71
C GLU A 11 19.14 1.25 9.56
N GLN A 12 19.89 1.55 10.62
CA GLN A 12 19.58 2.65 11.54
C GLN A 12 19.97 4.03 10.97
N THR A 13 19.06 5.00 11.08
CA THR A 13 19.36 6.40 10.74
C THR A 13 20.50 6.93 11.61
N LYS A 14 21.45 7.63 10.99
CA LYS A 14 22.56 8.29 11.71
C LYS A 14 22.14 9.70 12.11
N ARG A 15 22.35 10.09 13.37
CA ARG A 15 22.08 11.46 13.82
C ARG A 15 23.13 12.41 13.23
N PRO A 16 22.72 13.51 12.57
CA PRO A 16 23.63 14.60 12.22
C PRO A 16 24.26 15.19 13.50
N SER A 17 25.48 15.72 13.37
CA SER A 17 26.14 16.42 14.47
C SER A 17 25.41 17.74 14.74
N GLU A 18 25.08 18.04 16.00
CA GLU A 18 24.46 19.33 16.37
C GLU A 18 25.46 20.50 16.39
N ALA A 19 26.76 20.21 16.27
CA ALA A 19 27.81 21.21 16.23
C ALA A 19 27.93 21.82 14.81
N LEU A 20 28.05 23.15 14.73
CA LEU A 20 28.38 23.82 13.47
C LEU A 20 29.70 23.27 12.94
N PRO A 21 29.75 22.78 11.68
CA PRO A 21 30.96 22.20 11.13
C PRO A 21 32.02 23.31 11.00
N ALA A 22 33.14 23.13 11.70
CA ALA A 22 34.25 24.08 11.71
C ALA A 22 35.25 23.79 10.58
N THR A 23 35.19 22.60 9.98
CA THR A 23 36.11 22.15 8.94
C THR A 23 35.39 21.59 7.70
N LEU A 24 36.06 21.64 6.55
CA LEU A 24 35.56 21.04 5.29
C LEU A 24 35.30 19.53 5.43
N ALA A 25 36.11 18.84 6.23
CA ALA A 25 35.94 17.41 6.50
C ALA A 25 34.67 17.11 7.32
N GLU A 26 34.31 17.97 8.27
CA GLU A 26 33.06 17.84 9.03
C GLU A 26 31.84 18.11 8.15
N LEU A 27 31.92 19.07 7.22
CA LEU A 27 30.89 19.31 6.20
C LEU A 27 30.68 18.10 5.29
N GLU A 28 31.76 17.45 4.83
CA GLU A 28 31.67 16.24 3.99
C GLU A 28 31.08 15.05 4.75
N ALA A 29 31.45 14.87 6.02
CA ALA A 29 30.89 13.84 6.87
C ALA A 29 29.39 14.05 7.14
N GLU A 30 28.96 15.30 7.35
CA GLU A 30 27.56 15.65 7.55
C GLU A 30 26.72 15.41 6.27
N LYS A 31 27.26 15.79 5.09
CA LYS A 31 26.64 15.47 3.80
C LYS A 31 26.49 13.97 3.59
N ALA A 32 27.51 13.17 3.91
CA ALA A 32 27.45 11.72 3.80
C ALA A 32 26.40 11.10 4.73
N VAL A 33 26.25 11.63 5.94
CA VAL A 33 25.18 11.22 6.88
C VAL A 33 23.80 11.58 6.34
N MET A 34 23.63 12.77 5.78
CA MET A 34 22.37 13.21 5.17
C MET A 34 22.00 12.34 3.96
N GLU A 35 22.93 12.12 3.04
CA GLU A 35 22.72 11.27 1.86
C GLU A 35 22.35 9.84 2.25
N HIS A 36 23.03 9.29 3.27
CA HIS A 36 22.71 7.98 3.82
C HIS A 36 21.28 7.92 4.37
N ASN A 37 20.87 8.90 5.19
CA ASN A 37 19.53 8.95 5.75
C ASN A 37 18.45 9.09 4.66
N LEU A 38 18.69 9.92 3.64
CA LEU A 38 17.78 10.06 2.49
C LEU A 38 17.63 8.74 1.74
N ASN A 39 18.72 8.03 1.46
CA ASN A 39 18.66 6.73 0.81
C ASN A 39 17.87 5.71 1.65
N LEU A 40 18.07 5.69 2.97
CA LEU A 40 17.28 4.83 3.88
C LEU A 40 15.79 5.19 3.88
N GLY A 41 15.45 6.48 3.91
CA GLY A 41 14.06 6.95 3.83
C GLY A 41 13.38 6.51 2.53
N GLY A 42 14.07 6.66 1.39
CA GLY A 42 13.59 6.20 0.09
C GLY A 42 13.36 4.69 0.04
N LEU A 43 14.29 3.90 0.59
CA LEU A 43 14.16 2.44 0.67
C LEU A 43 12.95 2.01 1.52
N VAL A 44 12.78 2.59 2.71
CA VAL A 44 11.64 2.27 3.60
C VAL A 44 10.31 2.64 2.96
N SER A 45 10.22 3.81 2.36
CA SER A 45 9.02 4.26 1.64
C SER A 45 8.67 3.32 0.47
N GLY A 46 9.66 2.95 -0.34
CA GLY A 46 9.51 2.00 -1.44
C GLY A 46 9.07 0.61 -0.97
N LEU A 47 9.67 0.09 0.09
CA LEU A 47 9.30 -1.19 0.70
C LEU A 47 7.83 -1.22 1.13
N VAL A 48 7.38 -0.18 1.83
CA VAL A 48 5.97 -0.08 2.27
C VAL A 48 5.04 0.06 1.07
N MET A 49 5.39 0.84 0.06
CA MET A 49 4.59 0.96 -1.15
C MET A 49 4.44 -0.38 -1.87
N PHE A 50 5.55 -1.11 -2.06
CA PHE A 50 5.52 -2.45 -2.63
C PHE A 50 4.70 -3.43 -1.78
N GLN A 51 4.80 -3.36 -0.45
CA GLN A 51 4.00 -4.17 0.45
C GLN A 51 2.49 -3.94 0.21
N VAL A 52 2.06 -2.68 0.18
CA VAL A 52 0.66 -2.32 -0.07
C VAL A 52 0.21 -2.82 -1.44
N ILE A 53 0.99 -2.57 -2.49
CA ILE A 53 0.63 -2.97 -3.85
C ILE A 53 0.52 -4.50 -3.99
N LEU A 54 1.48 -5.27 -3.47
CA LEU A 54 1.38 -6.73 -3.51
C LEU A 54 0.16 -7.24 -2.73
N LEU A 55 -0.16 -6.64 -1.59
CA LEU A 55 -1.35 -6.99 -0.83
C LEU A 55 -2.63 -6.74 -1.64
N THR A 56 -2.73 -5.59 -2.32
CA THR A 56 -3.86 -5.27 -3.20
C THR A 56 -3.93 -6.16 -4.45
N LEU A 57 -2.80 -6.63 -4.97
CA LEU A 57 -2.77 -7.63 -6.04
C LEU A 57 -3.34 -8.98 -5.58
N MET A 58 -3.01 -9.42 -4.37
CA MET A 58 -3.61 -10.62 -3.77
C MET A 58 -5.12 -10.44 -3.57
N ALA A 59 -5.54 -9.28 -3.08
CA ALA A 59 -6.96 -8.91 -2.93
C ALA A 59 -7.72 -9.04 -4.27
N SER A 60 -7.15 -8.48 -5.33
CA SER A 60 -7.69 -8.55 -6.70
C SER A 60 -7.77 -9.99 -7.18
N ASN A 61 -6.70 -10.78 -7.04
CA ASN A 61 -6.67 -12.17 -7.50
C ASN A 61 -7.75 -13.03 -6.82
N ASN A 62 -8.00 -12.80 -5.53
CA ASN A 62 -8.97 -13.59 -4.76
C ASN A 62 -10.43 -13.18 -5.00
N SER A 63 -10.71 -11.99 -5.53
CA SER A 63 -12.08 -11.45 -5.59
C SER A 63 -12.56 -11.07 -6.99
N ALA A 64 -11.65 -10.78 -7.93
CA ALA A 64 -12.00 -10.30 -9.26
C ALA A 64 -12.85 -11.30 -10.06
N ARG A 65 -12.64 -12.61 -9.86
CA ARG A 65 -13.38 -13.65 -10.60
C ARG A 65 -14.55 -14.23 -9.82
N GLU A 66 -14.70 -13.87 -8.54
CA GLU A 66 -15.57 -14.56 -7.60
C GLU A 66 -17.04 -14.59 -8.02
N ILE A 67 -17.60 -13.45 -8.42
CA ILE A 67 -19.02 -13.37 -8.85
C ILE A 67 -19.16 -13.71 -10.33
N ALA A 68 -18.27 -13.19 -11.18
CA ALA A 68 -18.33 -13.38 -12.62
C ALA A 68 -18.22 -14.86 -13.04
N ALA A 69 -17.41 -15.65 -12.33
CA ALA A 69 -17.22 -17.08 -12.63
C ALA A 69 -18.43 -17.93 -12.22
N GLU A 70 -19.14 -17.54 -11.17
CA GLU A 70 -20.25 -18.31 -10.60
C GLU A 70 -21.64 -17.81 -11.01
N ARG A 71 -21.71 -16.83 -11.92
CA ARG A 71 -22.98 -16.18 -12.30
C ARG A 71 -24.07 -17.18 -12.72
N LEU A 72 -23.71 -18.24 -13.45
CA LEU A 72 -24.66 -19.29 -13.85
C LEU A 72 -25.20 -20.11 -12.66
N ILE A 73 -24.40 -20.27 -11.60
CA ILE A 73 -24.83 -20.94 -10.36
C ILE A 73 -25.80 -20.03 -9.62
N PHE A 74 -25.44 -18.75 -9.46
CA PHE A 74 -26.31 -17.77 -8.82
C PHE A 74 -27.66 -17.63 -9.52
N GLU A 75 -27.70 -17.63 -10.86
CA GLU A 75 -28.96 -17.58 -11.62
C GLU A 75 -29.85 -18.80 -11.34
N LYS A 76 -29.26 -20.00 -11.17
CA LYS A 76 -30.01 -21.21 -10.79
C LYS A 76 -30.53 -21.12 -9.35
N GLU A 77 -29.71 -20.68 -8.40
CA GLU A 77 -30.10 -20.53 -7.00
C GLU A 77 -31.18 -19.45 -6.81
N LYS A 78 -31.11 -18.38 -7.60
CA LYS A 78 -32.13 -17.33 -7.63
C LYS A 78 -33.49 -17.86 -8.07
N LEU A 79 -33.53 -18.78 -9.04
CA LEU A 79 -34.78 -19.46 -9.42
C LEU A 79 -35.32 -20.35 -8.28
N GLY A 80 -34.44 -20.84 -7.41
CA GLY A 80 -34.80 -21.54 -6.17
C GLY A 80 -35.24 -20.63 -5.01
N GLY A 81 -35.31 -19.31 -5.21
CA GLY A 81 -35.77 -18.34 -4.21
C GLY A 81 -34.68 -17.66 -3.39
N VAL A 82 -33.40 -17.87 -3.70
CA VAL A 82 -32.30 -17.20 -3.00
C VAL A 82 -32.28 -15.70 -3.31
N ARG A 83 -32.19 -14.88 -2.26
CA ARG A 83 -32.07 -13.42 -2.39
C ARG A 83 -30.65 -13.04 -2.78
N PRO A 84 -30.45 -12.06 -3.70
CA PRO A 84 -29.13 -11.56 -4.08
C PRO A 84 -28.27 -11.08 -2.91
N LEU A 85 -28.90 -10.50 -1.88
CA LEU A 85 -28.19 -10.03 -0.70
C LEU A 85 -27.55 -11.18 0.10
N THR A 86 -28.24 -12.32 0.21
CA THR A 86 -27.70 -13.50 0.92
C THR A 86 -26.48 -14.06 0.20
N TYR A 87 -26.51 -14.09 -1.14
CA TYR A 87 -25.36 -14.47 -1.96
C TYR A 87 -24.20 -13.48 -1.80
N LEU A 88 -24.47 -12.18 -1.81
CA LEU A 88 -23.41 -11.18 -1.60
C LEU A 88 -22.78 -11.30 -0.20
N LEU A 89 -23.59 -11.46 0.84
CA LEU A 89 -23.11 -11.62 2.21
C LEU A 89 -22.29 -12.89 2.39
N SER A 90 -22.64 -14.00 1.75
CA SER A 90 -21.83 -15.23 1.81
C SER A 90 -20.45 -15.02 1.17
N LYS A 91 -20.38 -14.31 0.03
CA LYS A 91 -19.11 -13.93 -0.61
C LYS A 91 -18.29 -12.96 0.24
N LEU A 92 -18.91 -11.95 0.83
CA LEU A 92 -18.23 -11.02 1.72
C LEU A 92 -17.69 -11.72 2.98
N ALA A 93 -18.43 -12.67 3.55
CA ALA A 93 -17.98 -13.45 4.70
C ALA A 93 -16.77 -14.33 4.34
N PHE A 94 -16.83 -15.04 3.22
CA PHE A 94 -15.74 -15.87 2.71
C PHE A 94 -14.48 -15.04 2.43
N LEU A 95 -14.62 -13.96 1.65
CA LEU A 95 -13.51 -13.07 1.31
C LEU A 95 -12.99 -12.30 2.52
N GLY A 96 -13.83 -11.98 3.50
CA GLY A 96 -13.43 -11.31 4.74
C GLY A 96 -12.41 -12.13 5.55
N ILE A 97 -12.57 -13.46 5.58
CA ILE A 97 -11.59 -14.35 6.21
C ILE A 97 -10.26 -14.29 5.47
N LEU A 98 -10.28 -14.35 4.14
CA LEU A 98 -9.06 -14.25 3.33
C LEU A 98 -8.37 -12.90 3.51
N VAL A 99 -9.14 -11.80 3.57
CA VAL A 99 -8.65 -10.45 3.85
C VAL A 99 -7.93 -10.38 5.19
N GLY A 100 -8.53 -10.93 6.25
CA GLY A 100 -7.92 -10.98 7.57
C GLY A 100 -6.60 -11.74 7.58
N ILE A 101 -6.60 -12.98 7.06
CA ILE A 101 -5.42 -13.84 7.04
C ILE A 101 -4.29 -13.20 6.23
N GLN A 102 -4.57 -12.70 5.02
CA GLN A 102 -3.53 -12.16 4.15
C GLN A 102 -2.97 -10.81 4.66
N SER A 103 -3.80 -9.95 5.27
CA SER A 103 -3.32 -8.70 5.87
C SER A 103 -2.44 -8.96 7.10
N VAL A 104 -2.86 -9.87 7.98
CA VAL A 104 -2.05 -10.27 9.16
C VAL A 104 -0.74 -10.90 8.71
N TRP A 105 -0.80 -11.84 7.77
CA TRP A 105 0.38 -12.50 7.23
C TRP A 105 1.36 -11.49 6.64
N MET A 106 0.87 -10.57 5.80
CA MET A 106 1.73 -9.57 5.16
C MET A 106 2.34 -8.58 6.17
N ALA A 107 1.60 -8.19 7.21
CA ALA A 107 2.11 -7.33 8.27
C ALA A 107 3.21 -8.02 9.06
N VAL A 108 2.97 -9.25 9.53
CA VAL A 108 3.92 -10.03 10.34
C VAL A 108 5.16 -10.38 9.52
N PHE A 109 4.98 -10.82 8.27
CA PHE A 109 6.09 -11.22 7.41
C PHE A 109 7.06 -10.08 7.12
N VAL A 110 6.54 -8.89 6.80
CA VAL A 110 7.38 -7.72 6.53
C VAL A 110 8.02 -7.19 7.82
N GLN A 111 7.29 -7.16 8.93
CA GLN A 111 7.83 -6.70 10.21
C GLN A 111 8.98 -7.59 10.71
N ASN A 112 8.82 -8.92 10.60
CA ASN A 112 9.81 -9.88 11.08
C ASN A 112 11.09 -9.93 10.23
N ILE A 113 11.02 -9.58 8.95
CA ILE A 113 12.17 -9.68 8.04
C ILE A 113 12.82 -8.31 7.88
N CYS A 114 12.04 -7.28 7.52
CA CYS A 114 12.58 -5.96 7.23
C CYS A 114 12.77 -5.10 8.48
N HIS A 115 12.22 -5.49 9.65
CA HIS A 115 12.33 -4.75 10.91
C HIS A 115 11.99 -3.26 10.73
N ILE A 116 10.87 -2.98 10.05
CA ILE A 116 10.48 -1.60 9.76
C ILE A 116 10.26 -0.85 11.09
N PRO A 117 10.90 0.33 11.28
CA PRO A 117 10.85 1.10 12.51
C PRO A 117 9.51 1.83 12.65
N THR A 118 8.45 1.07 12.93
CA THR A 118 7.11 1.59 13.22
C THR A 118 6.92 1.71 14.73
N GLN A 119 6.34 2.82 15.17
CA GLN A 119 6.09 3.05 16.61
C GLN A 119 5.06 2.07 17.17
N GLN A 120 4.10 1.65 16.35
CA GLN A 120 2.99 0.78 16.75
C GLN A 120 2.59 -0.15 15.60
N PHE A 121 2.58 -1.47 15.87
CA PHE A 121 2.15 -2.48 14.90
C PHE A 121 0.63 -2.45 14.63
N GLY A 122 -0.19 -2.06 15.62
CA GLY A 122 -1.65 -2.06 15.52
C GLY A 122 -2.20 -1.18 14.38
N PRO A 123 -1.86 0.12 14.32
CA PRO A 123 -2.29 1.01 13.24
C PRO A 123 -1.86 0.54 11.84
N GLN A 124 -0.63 0.03 11.69
CA GLN A 124 -0.15 -0.54 10.43
C GLN A 124 -1.02 -1.73 9.99
N LEU A 125 -1.32 -2.66 10.90
CA LEU A 125 -2.18 -3.80 10.60
C LEU A 125 -3.58 -3.34 10.18
N VAL A 126 -4.16 -2.34 10.87
CA VAL A 126 -5.48 -1.79 10.53
C VAL A 126 -5.49 -1.16 9.14
N LEU A 127 -4.45 -0.38 8.79
CA LEU A 127 -4.32 0.21 7.45
C LEU A 127 -4.18 -0.84 6.36
N LEU A 128 -3.41 -1.90 6.62
CA LEU A 128 -3.27 -3.05 5.70
C LEU A 128 -4.57 -3.87 5.60
N LEU A 129 -5.35 -3.97 6.67
CA LEU A 129 -6.66 -4.60 6.64
C LEU A 129 -7.66 -3.76 5.83
N MET A 130 -7.70 -2.45 6.07
CA MET A 130 -8.62 -1.51 5.42
C MET A 130 -8.36 -1.42 3.92
N VAL A 131 -7.09 -1.28 3.49
CA VAL A 131 -6.75 -1.19 2.06
C VAL A 131 -7.10 -2.48 1.32
N ASN A 132 -6.86 -3.61 1.97
CA ASN A 132 -7.14 -4.92 1.42
C ASN A 132 -8.66 -5.17 1.31
N ALA A 133 -9.42 -4.85 2.37
CA ALA A 133 -10.88 -4.92 2.36
C ALA A 133 -11.48 -4.00 1.28
N ALA A 134 -10.98 -2.77 1.15
CA ALA A 134 -11.43 -1.82 0.14
C ALA A 134 -11.18 -2.37 -1.27
N MET A 135 -9.99 -2.91 -1.53
CA MET A 135 -9.67 -3.48 -2.84
C MET A 135 -10.48 -4.74 -3.15
N THR A 136 -10.65 -5.64 -2.18
CA THR A 136 -11.54 -6.78 -2.33
C THR A 136 -12.97 -6.36 -2.65
N ALA A 137 -13.50 -5.32 -1.99
CA ALA A 137 -14.84 -4.81 -2.27
C ALA A 137 -14.95 -4.21 -3.68
N ILE A 138 -13.96 -3.43 -4.13
CA ILE A 138 -13.94 -2.84 -5.47
C ILE A 138 -13.86 -3.94 -6.54
N CYS A 139 -12.96 -4.91 -6.39
CA CYS A 139 -12.80 -6.03 -7.31
C CYS A 139 -14.04 -6.93 -7.34
N LEU A 140 -14.70 -7.14 -6.21
CA LEU A 140 -15.99 -7.84 -6.15
C LEU A 140 -17.09 -7.06 -6.89
N GLY A 141 -17.11 -5.73 -6.74
CA GLY A 141 -17.99 -4.83 -7.50
C GLY A 141 -17.76 -4.96 -9.01
N ILE A 142 -16.51 -4.89 -9.45
CA ILE A 142 -16.10 -5.12 -10.84
C ILE A 142 -16.57 -6.50 -11.32
N SER A 143 -16.34 -7.54 -10.52
CA SER A 143 -16.76 -8.92 -10.80
C SER A 143 -18.27 -9.02 -11.03
N SER A 144 -19.07 -8.31 -10.24
CA SER A 144 -20.53 -8.33 -10.36
C SER A 144 -21.05 -7.71 -11.66
N MET A 145 -20.34 -6.70 -12.19
CA MET A 145 -20.71 -5.93 -13.38
C MET A 145 -20.14 -6.53 -14.68
N ALA A 146 -19.06 -7.29 -14.59
CA ALA A 146 -18.38 -7.87 -15.75
C ALA A 146 -19.23 -8.94 -16.44
N LYS A 147 -19.04 -9.08 -17.77
CA LYS A 147 -19.73 -10.09 -18.57
C LYS A 147 -19.06 -11.46 -18.51
N SER A 148 -17.77 -11.50 -18.17
CA SER A 148 -17.00 -12.74 -18.02
C SER A 148 -15.98 -12.61 -16.89
N ALA A 149 -15.55 -13.75 -16.35
CA ALA A 149 -14.50 -13.82 -15.33
C ALA A 149 -13.17 -13.25 -15.85
N ASP A 150 -12.83 -13.48 -17.13
CA ASP A 150 -11.60 -12.96 -17.71
C ASP A 150 -11.62 -11.44 -17.82
N GLN A 151 -12.75 -10.86 -18.24
CA GLN A 151 -12.93 -9.41 -18.28
C GLN A 151 -12.79 -8.79 -16.87
N ALA A 152 -13.41 -9.41 -15.86
CA ALA A 152 -13.33 -8.95 -14.48
C ALA A 152 -11.89 -9.00 -13.93
N SER A 153 -11.19 -10.10 -14.22
CA SER A 153 -9.79 -10.30 -13.82
C SER A 153 -8.87 -9.26 -14.46
N LEU A 154 -9.00 -9.03 -15.77
CA LEU A 154 -8.19 -8.05 -16.49
C LEU A 154 -8.42 -6.64 -15.95
N LEU A 155 -9.68 -6.24 -15.78
CA LEU A 155 -10.01 -4.89 -15.28
C LEU A 155 -9.50 -4.66 -13.85
N SER A 156 -9.58 -5.67 -12.99
CA SER A 156 -9.08 -5.59 -11.62
C SER A 156 -7.55 -5.48 -11.56
N ILE A 157 -6.83 -6.23 -12.40
CA ILE A 157 -5.37 -6.13 -12.51
C ILE A 157 -4.95 -4.75 -13.02
N TYR A 158 -5.64 -4.21 -14.04
CA TYR A 158 -5.36 -2.85 -14.52
C TYR A 158 -5.59 -1.80 -13.43
N LEU A 159 -6.70 -1.91 -12.69
CA LEU A 159 -6.98 -1.02 -11.57
C LEU A 159 -5.82 -1.00 -10.57
N VAL A 160 -5.36 -2.18 -10.10
CA VAL A 160 -4.24 -2.28 -9.16
C VAL A 160 -2.96 -1.72 -9.79
N GLY A 161 -2.71 -2.01 -11.06
CA GLY A 161 -1.58 -1.49 -11.82
C GLY A 161 -1.53 0.04 -11.86
N PHE A 162 -2.69 0.71 -11.91
CA PHE A 162 -2.78 2.17 -11.85
C PHE A 162 -2.60 2.74 -10.44
N GLN A 163 -2.73 1.95 -9.38
CA GLN A 163 -2.56 2.46 -8.02
C GLN A 163 -1.11 2.87 -7.72
N LEU A 164 -0.12 2.14 -8.24
CA LEU A 164 1.29 2.45 -8.01
C LEU A 164 1.72 3.76 -8.70
N PRO A 165 1.41 4.01 -9.99
CA PRO A 165 1.70 5.28 -10.63
C PRO A 165 0.96 6.44 -9.97
N LEU A 166 -0.31 6.25 -9.65
CA LEU A 166 -1.15 7.35 -9.20
C LEU A 166 -1.02 7.65 -7.71
N SER A 167 -0.39 6.76 -6.92
CA SER A 167 -0.22 6.96 -5.47
C SER A 167 0.75 8.10 -5.11
N GLY A 168 1.37 8.76 -6.09
CA GLY A 168 2.31 9.86 -5.84
C GLY A 168 3.69 9.41 -5.32
N ALA A 169 3.87 8.14 -4.96
CA ALA A 169 5.15 7.63 -4.47
C ALA A 169 6.18 7.36 -5.58
N VAL A 170 5.73 7.15 -6.83
CA VAL A 170 6.60 6.86 -7.98
C VAL A 170 6.55 7.96 -9.04
N LEU A 171 5.39 8.58 -9.25
CA LEU A 171 5.20 9.68 -10.20
C LEU A 171 4.66 10.91 -9.47
N ALA A 172 5.35 12.04 -9.65
CA ALA A 172 4.83 13.34 -9.23
C ALA A 172 3.70 13.78 -10.17
N LEU A 173 2.47 13.85 -9.65
CA LEU A 173 1.29 14.31 -10.39
C LEU A 173 1.15 15.83 -10.24
N PRO A 174 0.64 16.54 -11.28
CA PRO A 174 0.32 17.96 -11.13
C PRO A 174 -0.78 18.15 -10.08
N PRO A 175 -0.81 19.27 -9.32
CA PRO A 175 -1.66 19.43 -8.13
C PRO A 175 -3.15 19.16 -8.36
N VAL A 176 -3.67 19.54 -9.53
CA VAL A 176 -5.08 19.33 -9.89
C VAL A 176 -5.39 17.85 -10.09
N ALA A 177 -4.52 17.12 -10.78
CA ALA A 177 -4.70 15.69 -11.01
C ALA A 177 -4.53 14.92 -9.70
N ASP A 178 -3.54 15.29 -8.90
CA ASP A 178 -3.25 14.70 -7.60
C ASP A 178 -4.44 14.86 -6.64
N TRP A 179 -4.99 16.07 -6.49
CA TRP A 179 -6.20 16.29 -5.70
C TRP A 179 -7.41 15.46 -6.20
N ALA A 180 -7.57 15.35 -7.52
CA ALA A 180 -8.67 14.61 -8.11
C ALA A 180 -8.53 13.08 -7.94
N THR A 181 -7.32 12.54 -7.98
CA THR A 181 -7.09 11.08 -7.92
C THR A 181 -6.90 10.57 -6.50
N ARG A 182 -6.33 11.35 -5.59
CA ARG A 182 -6.03 10.97 -4.19
C ARG A 182 -7.20 10.27 -3.45
N PRO A 183 -8.46 10.73 -3.54
CA PRO A 183 -9.57 10.06 -2.84
C PRO A 183 -9.85 8.63 -3.32
N PHE A 184 -9.47 8.31 -4.56
CA PHE A 184 -9.78 7.03 -5.20
C PHE A 184 -8.67 5.99 -5.06
N ILE A 185 -7.51 6.38 -4.53
CA ILE A 185 -6.32 5.52 -4.48
C ILE A 185 -6.13 5.03 -3.06
N SER A 186 -6.74 3.89 -2.75
CA SER A 186 -6.63 3.25 -1.43
C SER A 186 -5.17 2.97 -1.03
N ALA A 187 -4.31 2.66 -2.00
CA ALA A 187 -2.88 2.45 -1.77
C ALA A 187 -2.15 3.69 -1.22
N TYR A 188 -2.52 4.90 -1.67
CA TYR A 188 -1.95 6.16 -1.19
C TYR A 188 -2.24 6.36 0.29
N TRP A 189 -3.49 6.21 0.70
CA TRP A 189 -3.91 6.39 2.10
C TRP A 189 -3.27 5.37 3.04
N SER A 190 -3.13 4.12 2.60
CA SER A 190 -2.46 3.08 3.38
C SER A 190 -0.97 3.38 3.55
N TRP A 191 -0.28 3.71 2.44
CA TRP A 191 1.14 4.08 2.48
C TRP A 191 1.37 5.33 3.33
N ALA A 192 0.64 6.42 3.09
CA ALA A 192 0.78 7.67 3.84
C ALA A 192 0.48 7.47 5.34
N GLY A 193 -0.51 6.66 5.68
CA GLY A 193 -0.81 6.31 7.07
C GLY A 193 0.33 5.52 7.74
N ILE A 194 0.97 4.60 7.03
CA ILE A 194 2.12 3.84 7.54
C ILE A 194 3.35 4.75 7.68
N MET A 195 3.60 5.65 6.73
CA MET A 195 4.69 6.65 6.82
C MET A 195 4.52 7.57 8.03
N ASN A 196 3.29 8.04 8.30
CA ASN A 196 2.99 8.85 9.49
C ASN A 196 3.23 8.10 10.82
N SER A 197 3.25 6.77 10.79
CA SER A 197 3.45 5.90 11.95
C SER A 197 4.93 5.48 12.16
N LEU A 198 5.84 5.92 11.29
CA LEU A 198 7.28 5.69 11.44
C LEU A 198 7.86 6.50 12.60
N GLU A 199 8.95 5.99 13.18
CA GLU A 199 9.74 6.72 14.18
C GLU A 199 10.26 8.06 13.64
N GLY A 200 10.41 9.06 14.52
CA GLY A 200 10.63 10.46 14.13
C GLY A 200 11.86 10.70 13.25
N SER A 201 12.95 9.94 13.43
CA SER A 201 14.15 10.07 12.58
C SER A 201 13.90 9.53 11.17
N TYR A 202 13.27 8.36 11.05
CA TYR A 202 12.90 7.77 9.76
C TYR A 202 11.85 8.61 9.04
N ARG A 203 10.86 9.14 9.76
CA ARG A 203 9.85 10.04 9.21
C ARG A 203 10.50 11.28 8.59
N SER A 204 11.42 11.95 9.30
CA SER A 204 12.11 13.13 8.77
C SER A 204 12.93 12.84 7.50
N ALA A 205 13.52 11.64 7.40
CA ALA A 205 14.23 11.21 6.22
C ALA A 205 13.29 10.89 5.04
N VAL A 206 12.15 10.25 5.30
CA VAL A 206 11.11 9.96 4.30
C VAL A 206 10.48 11.24 3.77
N ASP A 207 10.17 12.19 4.66
CA ASP A 207 9.56 13.48 4.29
C ASP A 207 10.51 14.26 3.36
N GLN A 208 11.82 14.27 3.63
CA GLN A 208 12.81 14.93 2.76
C GLN A 208 12.94 14.29 1.37
N VAL A 209 12.73 12.97 1.25
CA VAL A 209 12.74 12.26 -0.05
C VAL A 209 11.42 12.48 -0.80
N THR A 210 10.32 12.49 -0.07
CA THR A 210 8.98 12.64 -0.65
C THR A 210 8.71 14.08 -1.07
N GLU A 211 9.19 15.07 -0.31
CA GLU A 211 9.06 16.51 -0.57
C GLU A 211 10.20 17.08 -1.45
N THR A 212 10.63 16.36 -2.49
CA THR A 212 11.66 16.89 -3.40
C THR A 212 11.03 17.90 -4.39
N TRP A 213 11.53 19.15 -4.41
CA TRP A 213 11.39 20.35 -5.31
C TRP A 213 10.14 20.62 -6.17
N LEU A 214 9.25 19.65 -6.40
CA LEU A 214 8.00 19.76 -7.16
C LEU A 214 6.75 19.65 -6.29
N SER A 215 6.89 19.40 -4.98
CA SER A 215 5.78 19.54 -4.01
C SER A 215 5.64 21.02 -3.64
N PRO A 216 4.51 21.70 -3.97
CA PRO A 216 4.24 23.00 -3.41
C PRO A 216 3.94 22.82 -1.93
N VAL A 217 4.83 23.34 -1.09
CA VAL A 217 4.58 23.59 0.32
C VAL A 217 3.28 24.41 0.46
N GLY A 218 2.36 23.93 1.28
CA GLY A 218 1.09 24.57 1.65
C GLY A 218 -0.07 23.61 1.39
N ILE A 219 -0.68 22.98 2.40
CA ILE A 219 -1.26 23.53 3.64
C ILE A 219 -1.33 22.43 4.69
#